data_AF-A0A7V9ZGW7-F1
#
_entry.id   AF-A0A7V9ZGW7-F1
#
_cell.length_a   1.000
_cell.length_b   1.000
_cell.length_c   1.000
_cell.angle_alpha   90.00
_cell.angle_beta   90.00
_cell.angle_gamma   90.00
#
_symmetry.space_group_name_H-M   'P 1'
#
loop_
_entity.id
_entity.type
_entity.pdbx_description
1 polymer ?
#
loop_
_entity_poly.entity_id
_entity_poly.type
_entity_poly.pdbx_seq_one_letter_code
_entity_poly.pdbx_strand_id
1 'polypeptide(L)'
;MAHRVTSPDIDDEPTIGRLIVDATSDLSDLIRGEIELAKTELRFSIKVGGIGAAFLAVAAFLAVLGVIMLSVALAFLLAKLPFIGLFLGFLIVFLLYAILAAVFGLIGLKKVKQVRAPEQTIAAVKNNKQVLKRG
;
A
#
# COMPACT_ATOMS: atom_id res chain seq x y z
N MET A 1 3.43 57.89 56.66
CA MET A 1 2.81 57.19 55.51
C MET A 1 3.14 55.71 55.68
N ALA A 2 2.15 54.90 56.08
CA ALA A 2 2.36 53.52 56.51
C ALA A 2 2.58 52.59 55.31
N HIS A 3 3.77 51.98 55.21
CA HIS A 3 4.05 50.95 54.23
C HIS A 3 3.54 49.61 54.76
N ARG A 4 2.41 49.13 54.24
CA ARG A 4 1.92 47.76 54.49
C ARG A 4 2.92 46.78 53.89
N VAL A 5 3.43 45.87 54.72
CA VAL A 5 4.08 44.64 54.28
C VAL A 5 2.93 43.70 53.88
N THR A 6 2.79 43.43 52.60
CA THR A 6 1.95 42.33 52.10
C THR A 6 2.59 41.02 52.55
N SER A 7 1.78 40.16 53.14
CA SER A 7 2.16 38.84 53.69
C SER A 7 2.99 38.02 52.69
N PRO A 8 3.94 37.19 53.15
CA PRO A 8 4.61 36.24 52.29
C PRO A 8 3.54 35.29 51.71
N ASP A 9 3.48 35.22 50.39
CA ASP A 9 2.63 34.28 49.65
C ASP A 9 3.22 32.88 49.86
N ILE A 10 2.86 32.26 50.98
CA ILE A 10 3.18 30.86 51.27
C ILE A 10 2.13 30.04 50.52
N ASP A 11 2.23 29.92 49.19
CA ASP A 11 1.34 29.03 48.41
C ASP A 11 1.87 28.70 47.00
N ASP A 12 3.19 28.57 46.80
CA ASP A 12 3.73 28.15 45.49
C ASP A 12 4.93 27.16 45.60
N GLU A 13 4.93 26.29 46.61
CA GLU A 13 5.60 25.00 46.42
C GLU A 13 4.76 24.17 45.44
N PRO A 14 5.36 23.60 44.37
CA PRO A 14 4.62 22.69 43.51
C PRO A 14 4.13 21.52 44.37
N THR A 15 2.85 21.53 44.66
CA THR A 15 2.18 20.41 45.32
C THR A 15 2.41 19.17 44.46
N ILE A 16 2.65 18.02 45.08
CA ILE A 16 2.82 16.73 44.39
C ILE A 16 1.69 16.48 43.37
N GLY A 17 0.48 16.96 43.66
CA GLY A 17 -0.65 16.91 42.73
C GLY A 17 -0.45 17.73 41.44
N ARG A 18 0.19 18.90 41.51
CA ARG A 18 0.46 19.77 40.35
C ARG A 18 1.54 19.15 39.44
N LEU A 19 2.59 18.56 40.03
CA LEU A 19 3.64 17.82 39.30
C LEU A 19 3.09 16.59 38.55
N ILE A 20 2.15 15.87 39.14
CA ILE A 20 1.49 14.72 38.48
C ILE A 20 0.62 15.19 37.31
N VAL A 21 -0.11 16.30 37.48
CA VAL A 21 -0.92 16.90 36.42
C VAL A 21 -0.05 17.36 35.26
N ASP A 22 1.06 18.05 35.54
CA ASP A 22 1.98 18.56 34.52
C ASP A 22 2.66 17.40 33.77
N ALA A 23 3.18 16.38 34.47
CA ALA A 23 3.79 15.20 33.83
C ALA A 23 2.79 14.40 32.97
N THR A 24 1.53 14.34 33.38
CA THR A 24 0.46 13.68 32.59
C THR A 24 0.12 14.51 31.34
N SER A 25 0.17 15.83 31.44
CA SER A 25 -0.01 16.73 30.30
C SER A 25 1.13 16.60 29.29
N ASP A 26 2.38 16.60 29.74
CA ASP A 26 3.56 16.46 28.88
C ASP A 26 3.56 15.12 28.13
N LEU A 27 3.18 14.03 28.82
CA LEU A 27 3.02 12.72 28.20
C LEU A 27 1.89 12.72 27.16
N SER A 28 0.77 13.38 27.46
CA SER A 28 -0.34 13.52 26.52
C SER A 28 0.07 14.28 25.26
N ASP A 29 0.89 15.31 25.41
CA ASP A 29 1.38 16.12 24.30
C ASP A 29 2.44 15.38 23.47
N LEU A 30 3.30 14.56 24.10
CA LEU A 30 4.22 13.67 23.37
C LEU A 30 3.47 12.65 22.51
N ILE A 31 2.45 11.99 23.07
CA ILE A 31 1.63 11.01 22.34
C ILE A 31 0.91 11.68 21.18
N ARG A 32 0.35 12.88 21.38
CA ARG A 32 -0.27 13.67 20.30
C ARG A 32 0.73 13.99 19.21
N GLY A 33 1.96 14.37 19.56
CA GLY A 33 3.05 14.62 18.62
C GLY A 33 3.40 13.40 17.77
N GLU A 34 3.51 12.21 18.37
CA GLU A 34 3.74 10.96 17.62
C GLU A 34 2.58 10.63 16.68
N ILE A 35 1.33 10.84 17.12
CA ILE A 35 0.14 10.62 16.28
C ILE A 35 0.13 11.59 15.09
N GLU A 36 0.44 12.87 15.31
CA GLU A 36 0.50 13.88 14.25
C GLU A 36 1.63 13.58 13.24
N LEU A 37 2.79 13.13 13.73
CA LEU A 37 3.89 12.71 12.88
C LEU A 37 3.51 11.48 12.05
N ALA A 38 2.99 10.43 12.69
CA ALA A 38 2.52 9.22 12.01
C ALA A 38 1.43 9.53 10.97
N LYS A 39 0.51 10.45 11.30
CA LYS A 39 -0.52 10.93 10.36
C LYS A 39 0.08 11.66 9.17
N THR A 40 1.14 12.43 9.37
CA THR A 40 1.85 13.15 8.31
C THR A 40 2.62 12.19 7.40
N GLU A 41 3.34 11.24 7.99
CA GLU A 41 4.08 10.21 7.25
C GLU A 41 3.12 9.30 6.46
N LEU A 42 1.99 8.93 7.06
CA LEU A 42 0.94 8.18 6.37
C LEU A 42 0.34 8.98 5.21
N ARG A 43 0.04 10.27 5.40
CA ARG A 43 -0.47 11.15 4.33
C ARG A 43 0.54 11.28 3.19
N PHE A 44 1.82 11.43 3.50
CA PHE A 44 2.88 11.48 2.51
C PHE A 44 2.98 10.17 1.73
N SER A 45 2.98 9.03 2.44
CA SER A 45 3.00 7.68 1.86
C SER A 45 1.80 7.43 0.95
N ILE A 46 0.60 7.83 1.36
CA ILE A 46 -0.62 7.72 0.55
C ILE A 46 -0.54 8.62 -0.68
N LYS A 47 -0.03 9.85 -0.55
CA LYS A 47 0.07 10.78 -1.69
C LYS A 47 1.06 10.28 -2.73
N VAL A 48 2.27 9.92 -2.31
CA VAL A 48 3.32 9.44 -3.22
C VAL A 48 2.94 8.07 -3.79
N GLY A 49 2.46 7.15 -2.95
CA GLY A 49 1.98 5.84 -3.39
C GLY A 49 0.78 5.95 -4.32
N GLY A 50 -0.15 6.86 -4.05
CA GLY A 50 -1.34 7.12 -4.87
C GLY A 50 -0.99 7.71 -6.23
N ILE A 51 -0.08 8.69 -6.28
CA ILE A 51 0.43 9.24 -7.54
C ILE A 51 1.16 8.17 -8.34
N GLY A 52 2.04 7.39 -7.69
CA GLY A 52 2.74 6.28 -8.34
C GLY A 52 1.78 5.23 -8.91
N ALA A 53 0.76 4.84 -8.15
CA ALA A 53 -0.28 3.92 -8.61
C ALA A 53 -1.07 4.50 -9.79
N ALA A 54 -1.39 5.80 -9.78
CA ALA A 54 -2.06 6.47 -10.90
C ALA A 54 -1.21 6.45 -12.18
N PHE A 55 0.08 6.78 -12.09
CA PHE A 55 0.99 6.69 -13.23
C PHE A 55 1.13 5.26 -13.76
N LEU A 56 1.23 4.26 -12.87
CA LEU A 56 1.24 2.86 -13.29
C LEU A 56 -0.07 2.44 -13.96
N ALA A 57 -1.21 2.92 -13.48
CA ALA A 57 -2.51 2.65 -14.11
C ALA A 57 -2.58 3.25 -15.51
N VAL A 58 -2.13 4.51 -15.69
CA VAL A 58 -2.05 5.16 -17.00
C VAL A 58 -1.08 4.41 -17.92
N ALA A 59 0.10 4.04 -17.44
CA ALA A 59 1.07 3.28 -18.21
C ALA A 59 0.52 1.91 -18.65
N ALA A 60 -0.15 1.18 -17.75
CA ALA A 60 -0.80 -0.09 -18.07
C ALA A 60 -1.91 0.10 -19.12
N PHE A 61 -2.74 1.13 -18.98
CA PHE A 61 -3.78 1.46 -19.96
C PHE A 61 -3.18 1.76 -21.35
N LEU A 62 -2.16 2.61 -21.41
CA LEU A 62 -1.47 2.93 -22.66
C LEU A 62 -0.78 1.71 -23.27
N ALA A 63 -0.21 0.82 -22.45
CA ALA A 63 0.37 -0.44 -22.93
C ALA A 63 -0.69 -1.33 -23.57
N VAL A 64 -1.89 -1.44 -22.97
CA VAL A 64 -3.02 -2.19 -23.57
C VAL A 64 -3.42 -1.58 -24.92
N LEU A 65 -3.58 -0.26 -25.00
CA LEU A 65 -3.89 0.41 -26.27
C LEU A 65 -2.78 0.19 -27.31
N GLY A 66 -1.51 0.27 -26.89
CA GLY A 66 -0.35 0.01 -27.73
C GLY A 66 -0.33 -1.41 -28.29
N VAL A 67 -0.65 -2.41 -27.48
CA VAL A 67 -0.78 -3.81 -27.93
C VAL A 67 -1.88 -3.95 -28.99
N ILE A 68 -3.04 -3.28 -28.82
CA ILE A 68 -4.12 -3.30 -29.82
C ILE A 68 -3.65 -2.69 -31.15
N MET A 69 -3.04 -1.49 -31.11
CA MET A 69 -2.52 -0.84 -32.31
C MET A 69 -1.41 -1.66 -32.98
N LEU A 70 -0.49 -2.23 -32.19
CA LEU A 70 0.56 -3.12 -32.67
C LEU A 70 -0.02 -4.37 -33.33
N SER A 71 -1.07 -4.95 -32.76
CA SER A 71 -1.75 -6.13 -33.33
C SER A 71 -2.27 -5.84 -34.74
N VAL A 72 -2.95 -4.71 -34.89
CA VAL A 72 -3.49 -4.26 -36.19
C VAL A 72 -2.34 -3.99 -37.16
N ALA A 73 -1.33 -3.23 -36.74
CA ALA A 73 -0.15 -2.93 -37.57
C ALA A 73 0.56 -4.20 -38.05
N LEU A 74 0.77 -5.18 -37.18
CA LEU A 74 1.38 -6.46 -37.53
C LEU A 74 0.51 -7.26 -38.50
N ALA A 75 -0.80 -7.31 -38.29
CA ALA A 75 -1.71 -8.00 -39.21
C ALA A 75 -1.66 -7.38 -40.62
N PHE A 76 -1.66 -6.04 -40.72
CA PHE A 76 -1.50 -5.33 -41.99
C PHE A 76 -0.12 -5.52 -42.60
N LEU A 77 0.95 -5.58 -41.80
CA LEU A 77 2.30 -5.83 -42.27
C LEU A 77 2.42 -7.25 -42.86
N LEU A 78 1.91 -8.25 -42.15
CA LEU A 78 1.87 -9.63 -42.62
C LEU A 78 1.03 -9.77 -43.88
N ALA A 79 -0.07 -9.02 -43.99
CA ALA A 79 -0.93 -9.01 -45.17
C ALA A 79 -0.23 -8.51 -46.46
N LYS A 80 0.96 -7.92 -46.36
CA LYS A 80 1.77 -7.52 -47.53
C LYS A 80 2.54 -8.69 -48.16
N LEU A 81 2.64 -9.85 -47.49
CA LEU A 81 3.29 -11.02 -48.06
C LEU A 81 2.39 -11.68 -49.13
N PRO A 82 2.95 -12.18 -50.25
CA PRO A 82 2.20 -12.61 -51.44
C PRO A 82 1.23 -13.80 -51.27
N PHE A 83 1.09 -14.35 -50.06
CA PHE A 83 0.19 -15.47 -49.75
C PHE A 83 -0.57 -15.30 -48.42
N ILE A 84 -0.37 -14.17 -47.73
CA ILE A 84 -1.00 -13.91 -46.44
C ILE A 84 -2.05 -12.84 -46.66
N GLY A 85 -3.32 -13.22 -46.68
CA GLY A 85 -4.42 -12.25 -46.64
C GLY A 85 -4.56 -11.62 -45.26
N LEU A 86 -5.31 -10.51 -45.18
CA LEU A 86 -5.53 -9.79 -43.90
C LEU A 86 -6.09 -10.70 -42.79
N PHE A 87 -7.01 -11.59 -43.14
CA PHE A 87 -7.54 -12.61 -42.22
C PHE A 87 -6.43 -13.49 -41.63
N LEU A 88 -5.54 -14.02 -42.46
CA LEU A 88 -4.43 -14.87 -42.01
C LEU A 88 -3.42 -14.06 -41.19
N GLY A 89 -3.21 -12.78 -41.51
CA GLY A 89 -2.40 -11.86 -40.71
C GLY A 89 -2.92 -11.73 -39.27
N PHE A 90 -4.21 -11.46 -39.09
CA PHE A 90 -4.84 -11.43 -37.76
C PHE A 90 -4.79 -12.79 -37.05
N LEU A 91 -5.00 -13.89 -37.78
CA LEU A 91 -4.95 -15.23 -37.20
C LEU A 91 -3.55 -15.58 -36.67
N ILE A 92 -2.49 -15.22 -37.40
CA ILE A 92 -1.10 -15.42 -36.97
C ILE A 92 -0.80 -14.60 -35.71
N VAL A 93 -1.20 -13.32 -35.68
CA VAL A 93 -1.01 -12.46 -34.49
C VAL A 93 -1.77 -13.01 -33.29
N PHE A 94 -3.00 -13.50 -33.49
CA PHE A 94 -3.77 -14.17 -32.45
C PHE A 94 -3.05 -15.41 -31.91
N LEU A 95 -2.56 -16.30 -32.78
CA LEU A 95 -1.83 -17.50 -32.37
C LEU A 95 -0.56 -17.15 -31.59
N LEU A 96 0.15 -16.08 -31.98
CA LEU A 96 1.29 -15.58 -31.24
C LEU A 96 0.91 -15.19 -29.80
N TYR A 97 -0.19 -14.47 -29.61
CA TYR A 97 -0.68 -14.14 -28.26
C TYR A 97 -1.21 -15.36 -27.50
N ALA A 98 -1.85 -16.31 -28.18
CA ALA A 98 -2.32 -17.54 -27.55
C ALA A 98 -1.15 -18.36 -26.97
N ILE A 99 -0.03 -18.44 -27.71
CA ILE A 99 1.19 -19.10 -27.24
C ILE A 99 1.78 -18.35 -26.03
N LEU A 100 1.90 -17.02 -26.11
CA LEU A 100 2.38 -16.21 -24.98
C LEU A 100 1.50 -16.38 -23.74
N ALA A 101 0.17 -16.32 -23.90
CA ALA A 101 -0.79 -16.52 -22.83
C ALA A 101 -0.67 -17.91 -22.20
N ALA A 102 -0.49 -18.96 -23.01
CA ALA A 102 -0.26 -20.31 -22.50
C ALA A 102 1.04 -20.39 -21.67
N VAL A 103 2.15 -19.82 -22.15
CA VAL A 103 3.43 -19.81 -21.43
C VAL A 103 3.32 -19.07 -20.10
N PHE A 104 2.83 -17.82 -20.11
CA PHE A 104 2.68 -17.04 -18.89
C PHE A 104 1.65 -17.64 -17.94
N GLY A 105 0.55 -18.19 -18.46
CA GLY A 105 -0.46 -18.88 -17.67
C GLY A 105 0.09 -20.11 -16.95
N LEU A 106 0.91 -20.93 -17.64
CA LEU A 106 1.56 -22.08 -17.03
C LEU A 106 2.60 -21.68 -15.97
N ILE A 107 3.40 -20.64 -16.21
CA ILE A 107 4.35 -20.12 -15.23
C ILE A 107 3.61 -19.56 -14.01
N GLY A 108 2.57 -18.76 -14.23
CA GLY A 108 1.73 -18.20 -13.18
C GLY A 108 1.07 -19.28 -12.33
N LEU A 109 0.48 -20.30 -12.97
CA LEU A 109 -0.12 -21.44 -12.29
C LEU A 109 0.90 -22.20 -11.44
N LYS A 110 2.12 -22.42 -11.95
CA LYS A 110 3.20 -23.03 -11.17
C LYS A 110 3.57 -22.18 -9.95
N LYS A 111 3.66 -20.87 -10.10
CA LYS A 111 3.99 -19.95 -8.99
C LYS A 111 2.89 -19.90 -7.94
N VAL A 112 1.63 -19.81 -8.34
CA VAL A 112 0.49 -19.86 -7.40
C VAL A 112 0.46 -21.18 -6.64
N LYS A 113 0.70 -22.31 -7.32
CA LYS A 113 0.78 -23.63 -6.68
C LYS A 113 1.96 -23.79 -5.70
N GLN A 114 3.01 -22.97 -5.83
CA GLN A 114 4.15 -22.96 -4.90
C GLN A 114 3.87 -22.14 -3.63
N VAL A 115 2.85 -21.29 -3.61
CA VAL A 115 2.47 -20.53 -2.42
C VAL A 115 1.87 -21.49 -1.40
N ARG A 116 2.65 -21.83 -0.37
CA ARG A 116 2.15 -22.54 0.81
C ARG A 116 1.39 -21.56 1.70
N ALA A 117 0.34 -22.03 2.36
CA ALA A 117 -0.34 -21.24 3.38
C ALA A 117 0.66 -20.86 4.49
N PRO A 118 0.53 -19.67 5.11
CA PRO A 118 1.44 -19.24 6.18
C PRO A 118 1.17 -20.04 7.46
N GLU A 119 1.76 -21.23 7.55
CA GLU A 119 1.52 -22.22 8.62
C GLU A 119 1.78 -21.65 10.01
N GLN A 120 2.84 -20.85 10.18
CA GLN A 120 3.19 -20.24 11.47
C GLN A 120 2.15 -19.19 11.92
N THR A 121 1.66 -18.37 10.98
CA THR A 121 0.61 -17.37 11.26
C THR A 121 -0.70 -18.06 11.61
N ILE A 122 -1.05 -19.14 10.91
CA ILE A 122 -2.24 -19.95 11.22
C ILE A 122 -2.10 -20.62 12.60
N ALA A 123 -0.93 -21.15 12.93
CA ALA A 123 -0.65 -21.75 14.24
C ALA A 123 -0.75 -20.72 15.38
N ALA A 124 -0.17 -19.52 15.22
CA ALA A 124 -0.23 -18.44 16.19
C ALA A 124 -1.68 -17.99 16.47
N VAL A 125 -2.49 -17.80 15.42
CA VAL A 125 -3.91 -17.44 15.56
C VAL A 125 -4.72 -18.56 16.22
N LYS A 126 -4.42 -19.83 15.89
CA LYS A 126 -5.10 -20.99 16.50
C LYS A 126 -4.77 -21.12 17.99
N ASN A 127 -3.51 -20.91 18.36
CA ASN A 127 -3.07 -20.92 19.76
C ASN A 127 -3.71 -19.78 20.55
N ASN A 128 -3.75 -18.55 20.01
CA ASN A 128 -4.41 -17.43 20.69
C ASN A 128 -5.91 -17.67 20.90
N LYS A 129 -6.61 -18.26 19.92
CA LYS A 129 -8.01 -18.66 20.11
C LYS A 129 -8.20 -19.74 21.17
N GLN A 130 -7.25 -20.65 21.35
CA GLN A 130 -7.31 -21.67 22.39
C GLN A 130 -7.06 -21.10 23.78
N VAL A 131 -6.17 -20.11 23.91
CA VAL A 131 -5.91 -19.41 25.18
C VAL A 131 -7.15 -18.62 25.61
N LEU A 132 -7.80 -17.90 24.70
CA LEU A 132 -9.03 -17.14 24.98
C LEU A 132 -10.27 -17.98 25.29
N LYS A 133 -10.28 -19.28 24.92
CA LYS A 133 -11.38 -20.20 25.26
C LYS A 133 -11.17 -20.92 26.61
N ARG A 134 -9.98 -20.81 27.20
CA ARG A 134 -9.58 -21.51 28.43
C ARG A 134 -9.49 -20.61 29.66
N GLY A 135 -9.55 -19.29 29.49
CA GLY A 135 -9.78 -18.32 30.56
C GLY A 135 -11.22 -17.84 30.54
#